data_AF-A0A7Y2EHL6-F1
#
_entry.id   AF-A0A7Y2EHL6-F1
#
_cell.length_a   1.000
_cell.length_b   1.000
_cell.length_c   1.000
_cell.angle_alpha   90.00
_cell.angle_beta   90.00
_cell.angle_gamma   90.00
#
_symmetry.space_group_name_H-M   'P 1'
#
loop_
_entity.id
_entity.type
_entity.pdbx_description
1 polymer ?
#
loop_
_entity_poly.entity_id
_entity_poly.type
_entity_poly.pdbx_seq_one_letter_code
_entity_poly.pdbx_strand_id
1 'polypeptide(L)'
;MRLINALKKDGLTYWNNTFFMDQYTALFTIGSVLSFVGTFLFFIAALILFIRNRTPATILVFVGSLLLLLLFGFGILAPILAARRGSEDLLWVNGFITVARGFSYLTLSIGILILVMDIKKAD
;
A
#
# COMPACT_ATOMS: atom_id res chain seq x y z
N MET A 1 -6.76 1.31 51.61
CA MET A 1 -6.46 0.12 50.77
C MET A 1 -7.05 0.18 49.35
N ARG A 2 -8.31 0.63 49.15
CA ARG A 2 -8.92 0.74 47.81
C ARG A 2 -8.22 1.73 46.85
N LEU A 3 -7.76 2.87 47.36
CA LEU A 3 -7.11 3.91 46.54
C LEU A 3 -5.78 3.44 45.91
N ILE A 4 -4.97 2.69 46.67
CA ILE A 4 -3.67 2.17 46.21
C ILE A 4 -3.86 1.12 45.11
N ASN A 5 -4.88 0.27 45.24
CA ASN A 5 -5.21 -0.73 44.22
C ASN A 5 -5.75 -0.10 42.93
N ALA A 6 -6.51 0.99 43.03
CA ALA A 6 -6.98 1.74 41.86
C ALA A 6 -5.82 2.39 41.10
N LEU A 7 -4.93 3.10 41.81
CA LEU A 7 -3.75 3.73 41.20
C LEU A 7 -2.80 2.72 40.54
N LYS A 8 -2.61 1.54 41.14
CA LYS A 8 -1.80 0.46 40.56
C LYS A 8 -2.43 -0.11 39.29
N LYS A 9 -3.76 -0.28 39.27
CA LYS A 9 -4.50 -0.78 38.10
C LYS A 9 -4.46 0.21 36.94
N ASP A 10 -4.65 1.50 37.22
CA ASP A 10 -4.62 2.53 36.20
C ASP A 10 -3.20 2.65 35.62
N GLY A 11 -2.16 2.66 36.46
CA GLY A 11 -0.77 2.65 36.01
C GLY A 11 -0.42 1.45 35.13
N LEU A 12 -0.85 0.24 35.50
CA LEU A 12 -0.67 -0.96 34.68
C LEU A 12 -1.40 -0.88 33.33
N THR A 13 -2.60 -0.30 33.32
CA THR A 13 -3.40 -0.16 32.10
C THR A 13 -2.75 0.84 31.15
N TYR A 14 -2.22 1.96 31.67
CA TYR A 14 -1.46 2.93 30.89
C TYR A 14 -0.21 2.33 30.27
N TRP A 15 0.62 1.65 31.07
CA TRP A 15 1.85 1.01 30.58
C TRP A 15 1.58 -0.06 29.51
N ASN A 16 0.51 -0.85 29.68
CA ASN A 16 0.11 -1.81 28.65
C ASN A 16 -0.30 -1.08 27.36
N ASN A 17 -1.16 -0.07 27.46
CA ASN A 17 -1.67 0.64 26.28
C ASN A 17 -0.56 1.35 25.50
N THR A 18 0.41 1.97 26.16
CA THR A 18 1.55 2.60 25.48
C THR A 18 2.43 1.57 24.81
N PHE A 19 2.76 0.47 25.50
CA PHE A 19 3.57 -0.60 24.92
C PHE A 19 2.91 -1.23 23.68
N PHE A 20 1.60 -1.49 23.73
CA PHE A 20 0.88 -2.01 22.57
C PHE A 20 0.83 -1.01 21.42
N MET A 21 0.57 0.27 21.69
CA MET A 21 0.56 1.32 20.66
C MET A 21 1.92 1.44 19.95
N ASP A 22 3.02 1.33 20.69
CA ASP A 22 4.36 1.37 20.10
C ASP A 22 4.61 0.17 19.16
N GLN A 23 4.16 -1.03 19.54
CA GLN A 23 4.27 -2.21 18.68
C GLN A 23 3.45 -2.11 17.39
N TYR A 24 2.19 -1.65 17.48
CA TYR A 24 1.35 -1.46 16.31
C TYR A 24 1.93 -0.42 15.36
N THR A 25 2.45 0.68 15.91
CA THR A 25 3.08 1.75 15.13
C THR A 25 4.34 1.25 14.43
N ALA A 26 5.16 0.43 15.11
CA ALA A 26 6.35 -0.17 14.52
C ALA A 26 6.01 -1.13 13.36
N LEU A 27 5.04 -2.03 13.56
CA LEU A 27 4.56 -2.96 12.52
C LEU A 27 4.01 -2.20 11.30
N PHE A 28 3.18 -1.18 11.54
CA PHE A 28 2.63 -0.34 10.48
C PHE A 28 3.73 0.39 9.70
N THR A 29 4.73 0.93 10.40
CA THR A 29 5.86 1.63 9.79
C THR A 29 6.70 0.69 8.93
N ILE A 30 7.07 -0.47 9.46
CA ILE A 30 7.86 -1.49 8.72
C ILE A 30 7.08 -1.96 7.49
N GLY A 31 5.80 -2.28 7.63
CA GLY A 31 4.95 -2.70 6.51
C GLY A 31 4.84 -1.62 5.42
N SER A 32 4.76 -0.35 5.81
CA SER A 32 4.71 0.78 4.89
C SER A 32 6.00 0.96 4.12
N VAL A 33 7.16 0.89 4.80
CA VAL A 33 8.48 0.98 4.15
C VAL A 33 8.70 -0.20 3.21
N LEU A 34 8.38 -1.43 3.63
CA LEU A 34 8.53 -2.62 2.80
C LEU A 34 7.65 -2.54 1.54
N SER A 35 6.41 -2.09 1.70
CA SER A 35 5.48 -1.90 0.59
C SER A 35 5.98 -0.83 -0.39
N PHE A 36 6.53 0.28 0.12
CA PHE A 36 7.12 1.33 -0.71
C PHE A 36 8.30 0.79 -1.53
N VAL A 37 9.27 0.16 -0.85
CA VAL A 37 10.48 -0.37 -1.50
C VAL A 37 10.11 -1.42 -2.55
N GLY A 38 9.22 -2.35 -2.21
CA GLY A 38 8.76 -3.38 -3.15
C GLY A 38 8.07 -2.79 -4.38
N THR A 39 7.15 -1.85 -4.17
CA THR A 39 6.43 -1.18 -5.28
C THR A 39 7.39 -0.37 -6.15
N PHE A 40 8.35 0.33 -5.54
CA PHE A 40 9.32 1.16 -6.25
C PHE A 40 10.30 0.32 -7.08
N LEU A 41 10.84 -0.77 -6.53
CA LEU A 41 11.69 -1.70 -7.27
C LEU A 41 10.93 -2.33 -8.45
N PHE A 42 9.68 -2.73 -8.23
CA PHE A 42 8.84 -3.28 -9.29
C PHE A 42 8.56 -2.26 -10.40
N PHE A 43 8.31 -1.00 -10.03
CA PHE A 43 8.14 0.09 -10.99
C PHE A 43 9.42 0.31 -11.83
N ILE A 44 10.60 0.30 -11.22
CA ILE A 44 11.88 0.40 -11.97
C ILE A 44 12.03 -0.77 -12.94
N ALA A 45 11.74 -2.00 -12.51
CA ALA A 45 11.79 -3.17 -13.39
C ALA A 45 10.83 -3.03 -14.59
N ALA A 46 9.60 -2.58 -14.34
CA ALA A 46 8.61 -2.33 -15.38
C ALA A 46 9.05 -1.21 -16.34
N LEU A 47 9.67 -0.14 -15.83
CA LEU A 47 10.20 0.96 -16.63
C LEU A 47 11.34 0.48 -17.55
N ILE A 48 12.30 -0.28 -17.03
CA ILE A 48 13.39 -0.86 -17.83
C ILE A 48 12.83 -1.77 -18.93
N LEU A 49 11.87 -2.62 -18.58
CA LEU A 49 11.23 -3.53 -19.52
C LEU A 49 10.47 -2.77 -20.63
N PHE A 50 9.76 -1.71 -20.28
CA PHE A 50 9.07 -0.84 -21.21
C PHE A 50 10.03 -0.13 -22.16
N ILE A 51 11.13 0.43 -21.65
CA ILE A 51 12.15 1.10 -22.48
C ILE A 51 12.76 0.13 -23.48
N ARG A 52 13.00 -1.13 -23.07
CA ARG A 52 13.68 -2.13 -23.89
C ARG A 52 12.79 -2.72 -24.98
N ASN A 53 11.56 -3.12 -24.66
CA ASN A 53 10.76 -3.99 -25.55
C ASN A 53 9.49 -3.35 -26.12
N ARG A 54 9.02 -2.20 -25.60
CA ARG A 54 7.88 -1.39 -26.12
C ARG A 54 6.70 -2.16 -26.74
N THR A 55 6.41 -3.37 -26.29
CA THR A 55 5.27 -4.16 -26.74
C THR A 55 4.01 -3.75 -25.99
N PRO A 56 2.81 -4.03 -26.52
CA PRO A 56 1.55 -3.78 -25.80
C PRO A 56 1.56 -4.35 -24.37
N ALA A 57 2.11 -5.56 -24.19
CA ALA A 57 2.26 -6.19 -22.88
C ALA A 57 3.11 -5.34 -21.92
N THR A 58 4.29 -4.87 -22.36
CA THR A 58 5.16 -4.04 -21.52
C THR A 58 4.54 -2.69 -21.17
N ILE A 59 3.73 -2.12 -22.07
CA ILE A 59 2.97 -0.89 -21.81
C ILE A 59 1.94 -1.14 -20.70
N LEU A 60 1.17 -2.23 -20.79
CA LEU A 60 0.19 -2.62 -19.76
C LEU A 60 0.85 -2.82 -18.38
N VAL A 61 2.00 -3.50 -18.33
CA VAL A 61 2.77 -3.69 -17.08
C VAL A 61 3.24 -2.36 -16.52
N PHE A 62 3.76 -1.47 -17.37
CA PHE A 62 4.23 -0.15 -16.95
C PHE A 62 3.09 0.75 -16.46
N VAL A 63 1.97 0.78 -17.17
CA VAL A 63 0.79 1.55 -16.75
C VAL A 63 0.27 1.02 -15.42
N GLY A 64 0.10 -0.30 -15.26
CA GLY A 64 -0.33 -0.90 -13.99
C GLY A 64 0.59 -0.57 -12.82
N SER A 65 1.92 -0.65 -13.02
CA SER A 65 2.89 -0.33 -11.96
C SER A 65 2.96 1.16 -11.64
N LEU A 66 2.81 2.03 -12.64
CA LEU A 66 2.73 3.48 -12.45
C LEU A 66 1.48 3.87 -11.64
N LEU A 67 0.32 3.28 -11.96
CA LEU A 67 -0.90 3.50 -11.19
C LEU A 67 -0.72 3.06 -9.72
N LEU A 68 -0.11 1.89 -9.48
CA LEU A 68 0.16 1.43 -8.11
C LEU A 68 1.07 2.39 -7.35
N LEU A 69 2.11 2.92 -7.99
CA LEU A 69 3.01 3.89 -7.37
C LEU A 69 2.28 5.19 -7.01
N LEU A 70 1.44 5.71 -7.91
CA LEU A 70 0.63 6.89 -7.65
C LEU A 70 -0.36 6.65 -6.50
N LEU A 71 -1.06 5.51 -6.52
CA LEU A 71 -2.02 5.12 -5.47
C LEU A 71 -1.36 4.82 -4.13
N PHE A 72 -0.06 4.48 -4.11
CA PHE A 72 0.70 4.43 -2.87
C PHE A 72 0.84 5.83 -2.26
N GLY A 73 1.26 6.82 -3.05
CA GLY A 73 1.35 8.22 -2.61
C GLY A 73 0.01 8.80 -2.16
N PHE A 74 -1.04 8.63 -2.97
CA PHE A 74 -2.41 9.04 -2.60
C PHE A 74 -2.93 8.26 -1.38
N GLY A 75 -2.55 7.00 -1.24
CA GLY A 75 -2.85 6.14 -0.08
C GLY A 75 -2.37 6.68 1.26
N ILE A 76 -1.35 7.54 1.26
CA ILE A 76 -0.82 8.16 2.47
C ILE A 76 -1.44 9.54 2.67
N LEU A 77 -1.45 10.37 1.62
CA LEU A 77 -1.84 11.78 1.74
C LEU A 77 -3.36 11.99 1.81
N ALA A 78 -4.14 11.24 1.02
CA ALA A 78 -5.57 11.46 0.92
C ALA A 78 -6.34 11.11 2.21
N PRO A 79 -6.03 10.01 2.93
CA PRO A 79 -6.67 9.72 4.21
C PRO A 79 -6.37 10.78 5.27
N ILE A 80 -5.16 11.34 5.30
CA ILE A 80 -4.78 12.41 6.26
C ILE A 80 -5.63 13.66 6.02
N LEU A 81 -5.86 14.03 4.77
CA LEU A 81 -6.71 15.18 4.40
C LEU A 81 -8.20 14.89 4.68
N ALA A 82 -8.67 13.68 4.38
CA ALA A 82 -10.05 13.27 4.58
C ALA A 82 -10.42 13.14 6.07
N ALA A 83 -9.51 12.65 6.91
CA ALA A 83 -9.70 12.52 8.36
C ALA A 83 -10.01 13.86 9.04
N ARG A 84 -9.60 14.99 8.44
CA ARG A 84 -9.93 16.35 8.94
C ARG A 84 -11.37 16.76 8.67
N ARG A 85 -12.05 16.13 7.71
CA ARG A 85 -13.42 16.47 7.30
C ARG A 85 -14.47 15.58 7.96
N GLY A 86 -14.11 14.34 8.28
CA GLY A 86 -14.98 13.41 9.00
C GLY A 86 -14.63 11.95 8.74
N SER A 87 -15.23 11.06 9.52
CA SER A 87 -15.06 9.61 9.36
C SER A 87 -15.69 9.07 8.07
N GLU A 88 -16.78 9.68 7.60
CA GLU A 88 -17.45 9.29 6.34
C GLU A 88 -16.55 9.55 5.11
N ASP A 89 -15.96 10.75 5.02
CA ASP A 89 -15.00 11.10 3.97
C ASP A 89 -13.78 10.18 3.98
N LEU A 90 -13.27 9.84 5.17
CA LEU A 90 -12.16 8.90 5.33
C LEU A 90 -12.52 7.51 4.79
N LEU A 91 -13.73 7.03 5.07
CA LEU A 91 -14.21 5.74 4.58
C LEU A 91 -14.34 5.72 3.06
N TRP A 92 -14.89 6.79 2.49
CA TRP A 92 -15.02 6.97 1.04
C TRP A 92 -13.69 6.97 0.32
N VAL A 93 -12.72 7.75 0.83
CA VAL A 93 -11.37 7.83 0.24
C VAL A 93 -10.67 6.46 0.31
N ASN A 94 -10.74 5.77 1.44
CA ASN A 94 -10.15 4.44 1.57
C ASN A 94 -10.82 3.39 0.67
N GLY A 95 -12.15 3.47 0.53
CA GLY A 95 -12.92 2.62 -0.39
C GLY A 95 -12.49 2.84 -1.84
N PHE A 96 -12.40 4.10 -2.28
CA PHE A 96 -11.96 4.46 -3.62
C PHE A 96 -10.52 3.97 -3.90
N ILE A 97 -9.59 4.20 -2.97
CA ILE A 97 -8.19 3.76 -3.12
C ILE A 97 -8.10 2.24 -3.22
N THR A 98 -8.91 1.51 -2.46
CA THR A 98 -8.98 0.04 -2.52
C THR A 98 -9.42 -0.44 -3.89
N VAL A 99 -10.49 0.13 -4.45
CA VAL A 99 -10.97 -0.22 -5.79
C VAL A 99 -9.95 0.13 -6.87
N ALA A 100 -9.35 1.33 -6.79
CA ALA A 100 -8.34 1.77 -7.74
C ALA A 100 -7.09 0.87 -7.71
N ARG A 101 -6.67 0.42 -6.52
CA ARG A 101 -5.58 -0.56 -6.38
C ARG A 101 -5.94 -1.90 -7.02
N GLY A 102 -7.16 -2.39 -6.80
CA GLY A 102 -7.66 -3.60 -7.45
C GLY A 102 -7.58 -3.51 -8.98
N PHE A 103 -8.04 -2.40 -9.56
CA PHE A 103 -7.95 -2.17 -11.01
C PHE A 103 -6.50 -2.12 -11.51
N SER A 104 -5.60 -1.52 -10.74
CA SER A 104 -4.18 -1.43 -11.07
C SER A 104 -3.52 -2.81 -11.07
N TYR A 105 -3.81 -3.65 -10.07
CA TYR A 105 -3.34 -5.03 -10.02
C TYR A 105 -3.89 -5.89 -11.15
N LEU A 106 -5.15 -5.71 -11.55
CA LEU A 106 -5.72 -6.41 -12.71
C LEU A 106 -4.99 -6.04 -14.00
N THR A 107 -4.81 -4.74 -14.25
CA THR A 107 -4.08 -4.23 -15.42
C THR A 107 -2.66 -4.79 -15.47
N LEU A 108 -1.96 -4.77 -14.33
CA LEU A 108 -0.61 -5.30 -14.19
C LEU A 108 -0.56 -6.81 -14.43
N SER A 109 -1.49 -7.58 -13.86
CA SER A 109 -1.55 -9.04 -14.01
C SER A 109 -1.82 -9.45 -15.46
N ILE A 110 -2.75 -8.75 -16.12
CA ILE A 110 -3.03 -8.96 -17.55
C ILE A 110 -1.78 -8.67 -18.38
N GLY A 111 -1.09 -7.57 -18.11
CA GLY A 111 0.17 -7.22 -18.78
C GLY A 111 1.24 -8.32 -18.63
N ILE A 112 1.42 -8.86 -17.42
CA ILE A 112 2.37 -9.95 -17.17
C ILE A 112 1.96 -11.23 -17.91
N LEU A 113 0.69 -11.60 -17.90
CA LEU A 113 0.21 -12.81 -18.58
C LEU A 113 0.49 -12.75 -20.08
N ILE A 114 0.18 -11.62 -20.72
CA ILE A 114 0.47 -11.43 -22.15
C ILE A 114 1.98 -11.47 -22.39
N LEU A 115 2.79 -10.84 -21.53
CA LEU A 115 4.25 -10.85 -21.65
C LEU A 115 4.82 -12.27 -21.64
N VAL A 116 4.34 -13.12 -20.72
CA VAL A 116 4.77 -14.52 -20.60
C VAL A 116 4.35 -15.33 -21.83
N MET A 117 3.14 -15.09 -22.36
CA MET A 117 2.67 -15.75 -23.58
C MET A 117 3.47 -15.35 -24.81
N ASP A 118 3.83 -14.07 -24.93
CA ASP A 118 4.64 -13.56 -26.04
C ASP A 118 6.06 -14.16 -26.03
N ILE A 119 6.68 -14.27 -24.85
CA ILE A 119 8.00 -14.92 -24.71
C ILE A 119 7.94 -16.38 -25.16
N LYS A 120 6.92 -17.13 -24.71
CA LYS A 120 6.77 -18.55 -25.06
C LYS A 120 6.54 -18.79 -26.55
N LYS A 121 6.02 -17.80 -27.29
CA LYS A 121 5.80 -17.90 -28.74
C LYS A 121 7.09 -17.63 -29.54
N ALA A 122 8.10 -17.02 -28.92
CA ALA A 122 9.37 -16.70 -29.55
C ALA A 122 10.40 -17.85 -29.43
N ASP A 123 10.15 -18.84 -28.57
CA ASP A 123 10.90 -20.11 -28.44
C ASP A 123 10.27 -21.21 -29.31
#